data_AF-A0A418T192-F1
#
_entry.id   AF-A0A418T192-F1
#
_cell.length_a   1.000
_cell.length_b   1.000
_cell.length_c   1.000
_cell.angle_alpha   90.00
_cell.angle_beta   90.00
_cell.angle_gamma   90.00
#
_symmetry.space_group_name_H-M   'P 1'
#
loop_
_entity.id
_entity.type
_entity.pdbx_description
1 polymer ?
#
loop_
_entity_poly.entity_id
_entity_poly.type
_entity_poly.pdbx_seq_one_letter_code
_entity_poly.pdbx_strand_id
1 'polypeptide(L)'
;MNEGVLNDIPRITIQSGDSEIPFVSRVVNNSDNPDDRSDAFETLINNKVEIPYLQIREKIQLILEKDAPVSQTLYDEILNENGTIKYNELSTKEVVFHFNDKIGTFILAPNLASQLSSNSQDYEPGKSIRGFTLICNWENKSIQYSFIVRSDAEISF
;
A
#
# COMPACT_ATOMS: atom_id res chain seq x y z
N MET A 1 14.21 29.82 -2.00
CA MET A 1 14.11 28.34 -2.11
C MET A 1 13.09 27.92 -1.07
N ASN A 2 12.13 27.07 -1.41
CA ASN A 2 10.95 26.84 -0.56
C ASN A 2 11.05 25.51 0.19
N GLU A 3 11.74 25.51 1.33
CA GLU A 3 11.89 24.34 2.20
C GLU A 3 10.60 23.97 2.96
N GLY A 4 9.56 24.82 2.90
CA GLY A 4 8.35 24.71 3.71
C GLY A 4 7.33 23.63 3.31
N VAL A 5 7.50 22.94 2.17
CA VAL A 5 6.48 22.00 1.66
C VAL A 5 6.64 20.58 2.22
N LEU A 6 7.86 20.16 2.56
CA LEU A 6 8.15 18.78 3.03
C LEU A 6 7.81 18.53 4.50
N ASN A 7 7.60 19.58 5.31
CA ASN A 7 7.45 19.49 6.77
C ASN A 7 6.02 19.25 7.28
N ASP A 8 5.02 19.06 6.40
CA ASP A 8 3.63 18.81 6.81
C ASP A 8 2.97 17.59 6.12
N ILE A 9 3.77 16.60 5.75
CA ILE A 9 3.26 15.23 5.58
C ILE A 9 2.98 14.69 7.01
N PRO A 10 1.73 14.30 7.35
CA PRO A 10 1.45 13.61 8.62
C PRO A 10 2.24 12.31 8.69
N ARG A 11 2.89 12.04 9.81
CA ARG A 11 3.58 10.77 10.00
C ARG A 11 2.59 9.65 10.25
N ILE A 12 2.93 8.49 9.69
CA ILE A 12 2.21 7.23 9.85
C ILE A 12 3.23 6.12 10.20
N THR A 13 2.84 5.18 11.04
CA THR A 13 3.48 3.87 11.17
C THR A 13 2.54 2.83 10.57
N ILE A 14 3.09 1.92 9.77
CA ILE A 14 2.38 0.80 9.15
C ILE A 14 3.01 -0.48 9.69
N GLN A 15 2.22 -1.40 10.23
CA GLN A 15 2.76 -2.61 10.88
C GLN A 15 1.85 -3.83 10.79
N SER A 16 2.42 -5.03 10.84
CA SER A 16 1.71 -6.29 11.15
C SER A 16 2.41 -7.00 12.31
N GLY A 17 1.69 -7.26 13.39
CA GLY A 17 2.29 -7.71 14.64
C GLY A 17 3.37 -6.74 15.13
N ASP A 18 4.57 -7.25 15.37
CA ASP A 18 5.77 -6.50 15.77
C ASP A 18 6.62 -6.01 14.57
N SER A 19 6.24 -6.33 13.33
CA SER A 19 6.96 -5.97 12.11
C SER A 19 6.45 -4.63 11.55
N GLU A 20 7.32 -3.61 11.52
CA GLU A 20 7.07 -2.37 10.76
C GLU A 20 7.18 -2.63 9.24
N ILE A 21 6.30 -2.00 8.47
CA ILE A 21 6.20 -2.15 7.01
C ILE A 21 6.64 -0.82 6.38
N PRO A 22 7.80 -0.81 5.68
CA PRO A 22 8.30 0.41 5.05
C PRO A 22 7.35 1.00 4.00
N PHE A 23 7.31 2.33 3.92
CA PHE A 23 6.47 3.07 3.00
C PHE A 23 7.19 4.28 2.41
N VAL A 24 6.69 4.79 1.28
CA VAL A 24 6.98 6.12 0.76
C VAL A 24 5.73 6.99 0.85
N SER A 25 5.89 8.31 0.90
CA SER A 25 4.76 9.24 0.97
C SER A 25 4.97 10.48 0.10
N ARG A 26 3.88 11.00 -0.47
CA ARG A 26 3.88 12.22 -1.30
C ARG A 26 2.58 13.01 -1.11
N VAL A 27 2.65 14.32 -1.32
CA VAL A 27 1.46 15.16 -1.48
C VAL A 27 0.81 14.82 -2.82
N VAL A 28 -0.52 14.66 -2.82
CA VAL A 28 -1.32 14.44 -4.04
C VAL A 28 -1.88 15.79 -4.49
N ASN A 29 -1.76 16.10 -5.78
CA ASN A 29 -2.29 17.31 -6.39
C ASN A 29 -3.46 16.98 -7.34
N ASN A 30 -4.28 17.99 -7.64
CA ASN A 30 -5.45 17.84 -8.54
C ASN A 30 -5.10 17.55 -10.02
N SER A 31 -3.82 17.41 -10.35
CA SER A 31 -3.28 17.10 -11.68
C SER A 31 -2.58 15.74 -11.76
N ASP A 32 -2.52 15.01 -10.65
CA ASP A 32 -1.78 13.76 -10.55
C ASP A 32 -2.43 12.65 -11.39
N ASN A 33 -1.60 11.83 -12.01
CA ASN A 33 -2.01 10.76 -12.90
C ASN A 33 -2.23 9.46 -12.09
N PRO A 34 -3.26 8.64 -12.35
CA PRO A 34 -3.35 7.27 -11.84
C PRO A 34 -2.08 6.41 -12.00
N ASP A 35 -1.23 6.70 -13.00
CA ASP A 35 0.09 6.06 -13.19
C ASP A 35 1.10 6.42 -12.06
N ASP A 36 0.97 7.57 -11.39
CA ASP A 36 1.88 8.05 -10.31
C ASP A 36 1.89 7.12 -9.06
N ARG A 37 1.05 6.08 -9.06
CA ARG A 37 1.11 4.96 -8.11
C ARG A 37 2.28 4.01 -8.39
N SER A 38 2.62 3.78 -9.66
CA SER A 38 3.70 2.88 -10.07
C SER A 38 5.05 3.39 -9.57
N ASP A 39 5.36 4.67 -9.81
CA ASP A 39 6.57 5.37 -9.36
C ASP A 39 6.86 5.16 -7.86
N ALA A 40 5.83 5.14 -7.02
CA ALA A 40 5.96 4.96 -5.58
C ALA A 40 6.38 3.53 -5.20
N PHE A 41 5.86 2.52 -5.90
CA PHE A 41 6.23 1.12 -5.71
C PHE A 41 7.60 0.80 -6.32
N GLU A 42 7.87 1.30 -7.53
CA GLU A 42 9.18 1.18 -8.19
C GLU A 42 10.28 1.86 -7.34
N THR A 43 9.98 2.97 -6.67
CA THR A 43 10.91 3.61 -5.71
C THR A 43 11.25 2.69 -4.53
N LEU A 44 10.27 2.02 -3.93
CA LEU A 44 10.51 1.08 -2.82
C LEU A 44 11.38 -0.10 -3.24
N ILE A 45 11.13 -0.68 -4.41
CA ILE A 45 11.89 -1.83 -4.93
C ILE A 45 13.31 -1.40 -5.37
N ASN A 46 13.47 -0.28 -6.08
CA ASN A 46 14.78 0.21 -6.51
C ASN A 46 15.68 0.62 -5.35
N ASN A 47 15.11 1.11 -4.25
CA ASN A 47 15.82 1.37 -2.99
C ASN A 47 16.22 0.08 -2.23
N LYS A 48 15.86 -1.11 -2.73
CA LYS A 48 16.16 -2.43 -2.15
C LYS A 48 15.68 -2.57 -0.70
N VAL A 49 14.54 -1.95 -0.41
CA VAL A 49 13.87 -2.06 0.88
C VAL A 49 13.45 -3.52 1.09
N GLU A 50 13.66 -4.06 2.30
CA GLU A 50 13.21 -5.41 2.63
C GLU A 50 11.68 -5.43 2.66
N ILE A 51 11.08 -6.23 1.77
CA ILE A 51 9.63 -6.33 1.63
C ILE A 51 9.14 -7.44 2.58
N PRO A 52 8.41 -7.11 3.66
CA PRO A 52 7.99 -8.12 4.63
C PRO A 52 6.99 -9.10 4.02
N TYR A 53 7.16 -10.38 4.33
CA TYR A 53 6.16 -11.41 4.05
C TYR A 53 5.08 -11.40 5.14
N LEU A 54 3.81 -11.35 4.72
CA LEU A 54 2.64 -11.43 5.59
C LEU A 54 1.71 -12.58 5.13
N GLN A 55 1.21 -13.37 6.08
CA GLN A 55 0.22 -14.40 5.82
C GLN A 55 -1.16 -13.78 5.50
N ILE A 56 -1.90 -14.41 4.60
CA ILE A 56 -3.30 -14.03 4.37
C ILE A 56 -4.10 -14.24 5.68
N ARG A 57 -4.95 -13.27 6.01
CA ARG A 57 -5.66 -13.06 7.29
C ARG A 57 -4.85 -12.40 8.42
N GLU A 58 -3.59 -12.00 8.19
CA GLU A 58 -2.91 -11.09 9.12
C GLU A 58 -3.60 -9.73 9.23
N LYS A 59 -3.34 -9.03 10.35
CA LYS A 59 -3.98 -7.77 10.74
C LYS A 59 -2.99 -6.62 10.63
N ILE A 60 -3.08 -5.85 9.56
CA ILE A 60 -2.27 -4.67 9.32
C ILE A 60 -2.88 -3.47 10.05
N GLN A 61 -2.05 -2.72 10.75
CA GLN A 61 -2.43 -1.50 11.47
C GLN A 61 -1.78 -0.27 10.84
N LEU A 62 -2.53 0.82 10.82
CA LEU A 62 -2.17 2.13 10.28
C LEU A 62 -2.30 3.16 11.41
N ILE A 63 -1.20 3.69 11.91
CA ILE A 63 -1.17 4.54 13.11
C ILE A 63 -0.68 5.93 12.73
N LEU A 64 -1.53 6.95 12.81
CA LEU A 64 -1.18 8.35 12.52
C LEU A 64 -0.63 9.04 13.78
N GLU A 65 0.35 9.94 13.63
CA GLU A 65 0.73 10.87 14.71
C GLU A 65 -0.30 12.01 14.84
N LYS A 66 -0.85 12.47 13.71
CA LYS A 66 -1.89 13.52 13.63
C LYS A 66 -3.30 12.90 13.62
N ASP A 67 -4.31 13.75 13.67
CA ASP A 67 -5.71 13.35 13.76
C ASP A 67 -6.22 12.75 12.43
N ALA A 68 -7.32 12.01 12.49
CA ALA A 68 -7.88 11.28 11.35
C ALA A 68 -8.10 12.17 10.10
N PRO A 69 -7.95 11.62 8.89
CA PRO A 69 -8.40 12.30 7.68
C PRO A 69 -9.93 12.43 7.64
N VAL A 70 -10.41 13.40 6.87
CA VAL A 70 -11.85 13.61 6.59
C VAL A 70 -12.40 12.48 5.70
N SER A 71 -11.55 11.94 4.81
CA SER A 71 -11.82 10.70 4.08
C SER A 71 -10.54 9.97 3.71
N GLN A 72 -10.63 8.66 3.52
CA GLN A 72 -9.51 7.82 3.06
C GLN A 72 -9.99 6.73 2.11
N THR A 73 -9.10 6.30 1.22
CA THR A 73 -9.29 5.16 0.33
C THR A 73 -7.99 4.36 0.29
N LEU A 74 -8.08 3.03 0.34
CA LEU A 74 -6.93 2.11 0.29
C LEU A 74 -7.12 1.13 -0.85
N TYR A 75 -6.14 1.07 -1.75
CA TYR A 75 -6.09 0.13 -2.86
C TYR A 75 -5.13 -1.03 -2.57
N ASP A 76 -5.42 -2.20 -3.15
CA ASP A 76 -4.69 -3.47 -3.08
C ASP A 76 -4.41 -3.93 -4.52
N GLU A 77 -3.14 -3.87 -4.91
CA GLU A 77 -2.64 -3.89 -6.28
C GLU A 77 -1.54 -4.95 -6.44
N ILE A 78 -1.65 -5.87 -7.40
CA ILE A 78 -0.61 -6.87 -7.65
C ILE A 78 0.49 -6.27 -8.53
N LEU A 79 1.75 -6.47 -8.15
CA LEU A 79 2.92 -5.89 -8.82
C LEU A 79 3.78 -6.95 -9.52
N ASN A 80 4.55 -6.48 -10.50
CA ASN A 80 5.69 -7.19 -11.07
C ASN A 80 6.95 -7.01 -10.19
N GLU A 81 8.00 -7.79 -10.43
CA GLU A 81 9.24 -7.74 -9.62
C GLU A 81 10.02 -6.42 -9.69
N ASN A 82 9.75 -5.57 -10.68
CA ASN A 82 10.29 -4.21 -10.78
C ASN A 82 9.45 -3.16 -10.03
N GLY A 83 8.20 -3.46 -9.67
CA GLY A 83 7.28 -2.56 -8.97
C GLY A 83 6.10 -2.07 -9.79
N THR A 84 6.07 -2.29 -11.12
CA THR A 84 4.93 -1.87 -11.95
C THR A 84 3.69 -2.70 -11.66
N ILE A 85 2.51 -2.09 -11.76
CA ILE A 85 1.23 -2.79 -11.58
C ILE A 85 1.07 -3.86 -12.67
N LYS A 86 0.77 -5.10 -12.26
CA LYS A 86 0.80 -6.31 -13.11
C LYS A 86 -0.46 -6.49 -13.96
N TYR A 87 -1.57 -5.91 -13.53
CA TYR A 87 -2.89 -6.04 -14.14
C TYR A 87 -3.56 -4.66 -14.22
N ASN A 88 -4.63 -4.53 -15.02
CA ASN A 88 -5.30 -3.26 -15.24
C ASN A 88 -6.14 -2.80 -14.03
N GLU A 89 -6.60 -1.55 -14.04
CA GLU A 89 -7.34 -0.94 -12.92
C GLU A 89 -8.63 -1.69 -12.53
N LEU A 90 -9.22 -2.47 -13.46
CA LEU A 90 -10.38 -3.32 -13.16
C LEU A 90 -10.06 -4.48 -12.20
N SER A 91 -8.78 -4.72 -11.92
CA SER A 91 -8.27 -5.66 -10.91
C SER A 91 -7.81 -4.98 -9.62
N THR A 92 -7.71 -3.65 -9.59
CA THR A 92 -7.41 -2.87 -8.38
C THR A 92 -8.56 -3.06 -7.39
N LYS A 93 -8.23 -3.53 -6.19
CA LYS A 93 -9.21 -3.85 -5.17
C LYS A 93 -9.24 -2.78 -4.09
N GLU A 94 -10.40 -2.21 -3.80
CA GLU A 94 -10.56 -1.32 -2.65
C GLU A 94 -10.61 -2.15 -1.34
N VAL A 95 -9.87 -1.71 -0.34
CA VAL A 95 -9.79 -2.33 0.99
C VAL A 95 -10.63 -1.50 1.97
N VAL A 96 -11.79 -2.03 2.34
CA VAL A 96 -12.71 -1.36 3.27
C VAL A 96 -12.09 -1.32 4.67
N PHE A 97 -11.76 -0.11 5.13
CA PHE A 97 -11.35 0.18 6.50
C PHE A 97 -11.69 1.63 6.87
N HIS A 98 -11.67 1.93 8.17
CA HIS A 98 -11.81 3.29 8.69
C HIS A 98 -10.76 3.55 9.76
N PHE A 99 -10.32 4.81 9.87
CA PHE A 99 -9.62 5.30 11.05
C PHE A 99 -10.62 5.50 12.19
N ASN A 100 -10.32 4.95 13.37
CA ASN A 100 -11.00 5.28 14.62
C ASN A 100 -10.01 6.05 15.48
N ASP A 101 -10.27 7.35 15.68
CA ASP A 101 -9.24 8.32 16.05
C ASP A 101 -7.98 8.12 15.15
N LYS A 102 -6.80 7.88 15.72
CA LYS A 102 -5.55 7.79 14.95
C LYS A 102 -5.24 6.42 14.37
N ILE A 103 -6.08 5.40 14.63
CA ILE A 103 -5.78 4.01 14.30
C ILE A 103 -6.75 3.48 13.25
N GLY A 104 -6.21 3.20 12.05
CA GLY A 104 -6.82 2.36 11.04
C GLY A 104 -6.37 0.90 11.22
N THR A 105 -7.21 -0.06 10.84
CA THR A 105 -6.86 -1.48 10.88
C THR A 105 -7.64 -2.23 9.81
N PHE A 106 -6.96 -3.11 9.07
CA PHE A 106 -7.58 -4.00 8.09
C PHE A 106 -6.97 -5.40 8.14
N ILE A 107 -7.65 -6.36 7.52
CA ILE A 107 -7.18 -7.74 7.41
C ILE A 107 -6.65 -7.96 5.99
N LEU A 108 -5.48 -8.59 5.86
CA LEU A 108 -4.87 -8.96 4.58
C LEU A 108 -5.68 -10.07 3.92
N ALA A 109 -6.75 -9.70 3.23
CA ALA A 109 -7.63 -10.63 2.51
C ALA A 109 -6.96 -11.14 1.21
N PRO A 110 -7.40 -12.30 0.66
CA PRO A 110 -7.00 -12.72 -0.68
C PRO A 110 -7.28 -11.62 -1.71
N ASN A 111 -6.36 -11.43 -2.65
CA ASN A 111 -6.61 -10.65 -3.86
C ASN A 111 -6.70 -11.64 -5.04
N LEU A 112 -7.88 -11.72 -5.66
CA LEU A 112 -8.17 -12.67 -6.74
C LEU A 112 -7.30 -12.44 -7.98
N ALA A 113 -6.75 -11.23 -8.15
CA ALA A 113 -5.80 -10.93 -9.22
C ALA A 113 -4.51 -11.77 -9.12
N SER A 114 -4.11 -12.22 -7.92
CA SER A 114 -2.98 -13.14 -7.74
C SER A 114 -3.15 -14.45 -8.51
N GLN A 115 -4.39 -14.92 -8.67
CA GLN A 115 -4.75 -16.18 -9.37
C GLN A 115 -4.91 -16.00 -10.89
N LEU A 116 -4.60 -14.82 -11.45
CA LEU A 116 -4.69 -14.53 -12.89
C LEU A 116 -3.37 -14.77 -13.65
N SER A 117 -2.33 -15.32 -13.00
CA SER A 117 -1.04 -15.52 -13.66
C SER A 117 -0.94 -16.85 -14.42
N SER A 118 -0.38 -16.79 -15.62
CA SER A 118 0.02 -17.96 -16.40
C SER A 118 1.42 -18.48 -16.04
N ASN A 119 2.18 -17.80 -15.17
CA ASN A 119 3.48 -18.26 -14.68
C ASN A 119 3.30 -19.04 -13.38
N SER A 120 3.66 -20.33 -13.37
CA SER A 120 3.57 -21.19 -12.19
C SER A 120 4.43 -20.74 -11.01
N GLN A 121 5.49 -19.95 -11.26
CA GLN A 121 6.35 -19.43 -10.19
C GLN A 121 5.66 -18.36 -9.32
N ASP A 122 4.64 -17.67 -9.82
CA ASP A 122 3.89 -16.67 -9.03
C ASP A 122 3.07 -17.31 -7.88
N TYR A 123 2.91 -18.64 -7.91
CA TYR A 123 2.18 -19.43 -6.92
C TYR A 123 3.10 -20.11 -5.88
N GLU A 124 4.43 -19.95 -5.95
CA GLU A 124 5.30 -20.41 -4.87
C GLU A 124 5.05 -19.54 -3.60
N PRO A 125 5.21 -20.09 -2.38
CA PRO A 125 4.92 -19.36 -1.15
C PRO A 125 5.64 -18.01 -1.05
N GLY A 126 4.90 -16.99 -0.63
CA GLY A 126 5.39 -15.62 -0.50
C GLY A 126 5.77 -14.90 -1.80
N LYS A 127 5.52 -15.43 -3.00
CA LYS A 127 5.95 -14.77 -4.25
C LYS A 127 5.11 -13.55 -4.63
N SER A 128 3.81 -13.54 -4.32
CA SER A 128 2.93 -12.43 -4.74
C SER A 128 3.42 -11.12 -4.13
N ILE A 129 3.71 -10.14 -4.99
CA ILE A 129 4.08 -8.78 -4.58
C ILE A 129 2.82 -7.93 -4.60
N ARG A 130 2.50 -7.32 -3.46
CA ARG A 130 1.24 -6.60 -3.27
C ARG A 130 1.54 -5.18 -2.84
N GLY A 131 1.35 -4.26 -3.77
CA GLY A 131 1.36 -2.82 -3.52
C GLY A 131 0.06 -2.39 -2.86
N PHE A 132 0.17 -1.44 -1.94
CA PHE A 132 -0.94 -0.82 -1.28
C PHE A 132 -0.83 0.70 -1.40
N THR A 133 -1.86 1.33 -1.96
CA THR A 133 -1.94 2.79 -2.10
C THR A 133 -3.00 3.34 -1.14
N LEU A 134 -2.57 3.97 -0.04
CA LEU A 134 -3.43 4.69 0.89
C LEU A 134 -3.48 6.17 0.50
N ILE A 135 -4.66 6.67 0.12
CA ILE A 135 -4.92 8.11 -0.06
C ILE A 135 -5.70 8.61 1.15
N CYS A 136 -5.17 9.61 1.86
CA CYS A 136 -5.81 10.27 2.99
C CYS A 136 -6.03 11.76 2.68
N ASN A 137 -7.26 12.24 2.89
CA ASN A 137 -7.67 13.62 2.60
C ASN A 137 -7.98 14.36 3.92
N TRP A 138 -7.24 15.43 4.19
CA TRP A 138 -7.57 16.44 5.21
C TRP A 138 -8.12 17.69 4.51
N GLU A 139 -8.75 18.60 5.26
CA GLU A 139 -9.46 19.78 4.71
C GLU A 139 -8.65 20.63 3.72
N ASN A 140 -7.32 20.64 3.85
CA ASN A 140 -6.40 21.46 3.06
C ASN A 140 -5.39 20.69 2.20
N LYS A 141 -5.38 19.34 2.22
CA LYS A 141 -4.38 18.51 1.51
C LYS A 141 -4.78 17.05 1.38
N SER A 142 -4.34 16.43 0.30
CA SER A 142 -4.38 14.98 0.09
C SER A 142 -2.95 14.42 0.14
N ILE A 143 -2.77 13.27 0.79
CA ILE A 143 -1.48 12.59 0.93
C ILE A 143 -1.65 11.13 0.48
N GLN A 144 -0.73 10.67 -0.37
CA GLN A 144 -0.57 9.26 -0.70
C GLN A 144 0.53 8.67 0.18
N TYR A 145 0.25 7.52 0.80
CA TYR A 145 1.24 6.63 1.41
C TYR A 145 1.20 5.32 0.63
N SER A 146 2.33 4.88 0.09
CA SER A 146 2.44 3.63 -0.65
C SER A 146 3.41 2.70 0.06
N PHE A 147 3.01 1.44 0.23
CA PHE A 147 3.81 0.38 0.83
C PHE A 147 3.66 -0.92 0.05
N ILE A 148 4.58 -1.87 0.25
CA ILE A 148 4.58 -3.18 -0.43
C ILE A 148 4.75 -4.28 0.60
N VAL A 149 4.04 -5.39 0.40
CA VAL A 149 4.24 -6.64 1.14
C VAL A 149 4.39 -7.82 0.17
N ARG A 150 5.02 -8.90 0.64
CA ARG A 150 5.01 -10.23 -0.01
C ARG A 150 3.89 -11.05 0.63
N SER A 151 3.17 -11.86 -0.15
CA SER A 151 2.20 -12.83 0.38
C SER A 151 2.10 -14.08 -0.50
N ASP A 152 1.41 -15.10 0.00
CA ASP A 152 0.90 -16.19 -0.85
C ASP A 152 -0.11 -15.65 -1.88
N ALA A 153 -0.29 -16.39 -2.99
CA ALA A 153 -1.29 -16.07 -4.01
C ALA A 153 -2.73 -16.40 -3.55
N GLU A 154 -2.87 -17.40 -2.67
CA GLU A 154 -4.14 -17.88 -2.12
C GLU A 154 -3.97 -18.38 -0.67
N ILE A 155 -5.04 -18.85 -0.04
CA ILE A 155 -4.99 -19.34 1.34
C ILE A 155 -4.40 -20.75 1.35
N SER A 156 -3.16 -20.86 1.82
CA SER A 156 -2.56 -22.13 2.27
C SER A 156 -3.42 -22.76 3.38
N PHE A 157 -3.77 -24.05 3.22
CA PHE A 157 -4.64 -24.84 4.12
C PHE A 157 -3.86 -25.85 4.97
#